data_AF-A0A2A4YTK0-F1
#
_entry.id   AF-A0A2A4YTK0-F1
#
_cell.length_a   1.000
_cell.length_b   1.000
_cell.length_c   1.000
_cell.angle_alpha   90.00
_cell.angle_beta   90.00
_cell.angle_gamma   90.00
#
_symmetry.space_group_name_H-M   'P 1'
#
loop_
_entity.id
_entity.type
_entity.pdbx_description
1 polymer ?
#
loop_
_entity_poly.entity_id
_entity_poly.type
_entity_poly.pdbx_seq_one_letter_code
_entity_poly.pdbx_strand_id
1 'polypeptide(L)' 'ITGKIIMTTKQNTNTINVTDLSDGIYFIQLITDERTLTKKFVKQ' A
#
# COMPACT_ATOMS: atom_id res chain seq x y z
N ILE A 1 -8.37 10.82 -9.55
CA ILE A 1 -7.02 10.44 -9.06
C ILE A 1 -6.66 9.13 -9.73
N THR A 2 -5.86 9.14 -10.79
CA THR A 2 -5.37 7.92 -11.44
C THR A 2 -4.05 7.51 -10.79
N GLY A 3 -4.11 6.63 -9.78
CA GLY A 3 -2.92 6.05 -9.15
C GLY A 3 -2.36 4.90 -9.99
N LYS A 4 -1.03 4.75 -10.03
CA LYS A 4 -0.36 3.56 -10.60
C LYS A 4 -0.17 2.53 -9.49
N ILE A 5 -0.56 1.29 -9.73
CA ILE A 5 -0.19 0.18 -8.84
C ILE A 5 1.30 -0.09 -9.04
N ILE A 6 2.09 0.13 -7.99
CA ILE A 6 3.56 -0.06 -8.02
C ILE A 6 4.01 -1.30 -7.24
N MET A 7 3.14 -1.86 -6.39
CA MET A 7 3.43 -3.02 -5.54
C MET A 7 2.15 -3.79 -5.27
N THR A 8 2.22 -5.12 -5.23
CA THR A 8 1.12 -6.00 -4.82
C THR A 8 1.67 -7.17 -4.03
N THR A 9 1.19 -7.34 -2.80
CA THR A 9 1.58 -8.43 -1.89
C THR A 9 0.36 -9.31 -1.63
N LYS A 10 0.48 -10.62 -1.88
CA LYS A 10 -0.60 -11.60 -1.69
C LYS A 10 -0.40 -12.49 -0.45
N GLN A 11 0.48 -12.09 0.46
CA GLN A 11 0.78 -12.85 1.67
C GLN A 11 -0.15 -12.41 2.81
N ASN A 12 -0.52 -13.34 3.70
CA ASN A 12 -1.30 -13.07 4.91
C ASN A 12 -0.43 -12.40 6.00
N THR A 13 0.20 -11.28 5.66
CA THR A 13 1.08 -10.53 6.55
C THR A 13 0.58 -9.10 6.69
N ASN A 14 0.59 -8.57 7.92
CA ASN A 14 0.20 -7.18 8.21
C ASN A 14 1.36 -6.18 8.06
N THR A 15 2.45 -6.60 7.42
CA THR A 15 3.67 -5.81 7.26
C THR A 15 4.06 -5.73 5.79
N ILE A 16 4.46 -4.54 5.35
CA ILE A 16 5.01 -4.31 4.01
C ILE A 16 6.33 -3.56 4.15
N ASN A 17 7.32 -3.93 3.36
CA ASN A 17 8.57 -3.18 3.27
C ASN A 17 8.42 -2.11 2.18
N VAL A 18 8.72 -0.85 2.54
CA VAL A 18 8.61 0.32 1.66
C VAL A 18 9.96 1.02 1.45
N THR A 19 11.07 0.37 1.81
CA THR A 19 12.42 0.97 1.78
C THR A 19 12.82 1.40 0.37
N ASP A 20 12.44 0.64 -0.66
CA ASP A 20 12.78 0.93 -2.05
C ASP A 20 11.86 1.98 -2.71
N LEU A 21 10.87 2.49 -1.98
CA LEU A 21 10.03 3.58 -2.46
C LEU A 21 10.72 4.92 -2.26
N SER A 22 10.74 5.72 -3.33
CA SER A 22 11.15 7.12 -3.27
C SER A 22 10.24 7.93 -2.33
N ASP A 23 10.70 9.12 -1.95
CA ASP A 23 9.91 9.98 -1.09
C ASP A 23 8.68 10.50 -1.82
N GLY A 24 7.56 10.56 -1.11
CA GLY A 24 6.28 10.87 -1.73
C GLY A 24 5.06 10.43 -0.93
N ILE A 25 3.89 10.64 -1.53
CA ILE A 25 2.60 10.30 -0.95
C ILE A 25 2.10 9.01 -1.60
N TYR A 26 1.76 8.03 -0.76
CA TYR A 26 1.32 6.71 -1.19
C TYR A 26 0.00 6.33 -0.56
N PHE A 27 -0.71 5.42 -1.21
CA PHE A 27 -1.94 4.81 -0.73
C PHE A 27 -1.74 3.30 -0.65
N ILE A 28 -2.04 2.73 0.51
CA ILE A 28 -2.08 1.28 0.73
C ILE A 28 -3.53 0.85 0.69
N GLN A 29 -3.82 -0.16 -0.13
CA GLN A 29 -5.12 -0.82 -0.18
C GLN A 29 -4.97 -2.24 0.35
N LEU A 30 -5.60 -2.54 1.49
CA LEU A 30 -5.69 -3.87 2.06
C LEU A 30 -7.07 -4.45 1.73
N ILE A 31 -7.10 -5.55 0.99
CA ILE A 31 -8.32 -6.23 0.61
C ILE A 31 -8.37 -7.55 1.38
N THR A 32 -9.38 -7.72 2.22
CA THR A 32 -9.73 -8.98 2.89
C THR A 32 -11.07 -9.47 2.35
N ASP A 33 -11.44 -10.70 2.66
CA ASP A 33 -12.73 -11.28 2.22
C ASP A 33 -13.93 -10.45 2.69
N GLU A 34 -13.82 -9.80 3.85
CA GLU A 34 -14.90 -9.01 4.45
C GLU A 34 -14.91 -7.55 4.00
N ARG A 35 -13.74 -6.94 3.75
CA ARG A 35 -13.64 -5.49 3.53
C ARG A 35 -12.38 -5.07 2.79
N THR A 36 -12.47 -3.88 2.21
CA THR A 36 -11.31 -3.15 1.68
C THR A 36 -11.01 -1.95 2.56
N LEU A 37 -9.76 -1.80 2.98
CA LEU A 37 -9.25 -0.66 3.74
C LEU A 37 -8.24 0.11 2.90
N THR A 38 -8.35 1.44 2.92
CA THR A 38 -7.41 2.33 2.26
C THR A 38 -6.76 3.26 3.27
N LYS A 39 -5.43 3.34 3.27
CA LYS A 39 -4.66 4.28 4.11
C LYS A 39 -3.67 5.08 3.27
N LYS A 40 -3.60 6.38 3.54
CA LYS A 40 -2.59 7.28 2.97
C LYS A 40 -1.40 7.37 3.93
N PHE A 41 -0.18 7.34 3.40
CA PHE A 41 1.02 7.66 4.17
C PHE A 41 1.98 8.53 3.35
N VAL A 42 2.94 9.15 4.04
CA VAL A 42 4.01 9.95 3.44
C VAL A 42 5.33 9.24 3.74
N LYS A 43 6.11 8.97 2.69
CA LYS A 43 7.47 8.44 2.76
C LYS A 43 8.45 9.61 2.70
N GLN A 44 9.41 9.63 3.63
CA GLN A 44 10.52 10.58 3.76
C GLN A 44 11.86 9.84 3.76
#